data_AF-A0A966FIJ5-F1
#
_entry.id   AF-A0A966FIJ5-F1
#
_cell.length_a   1.000
_cell.length_b   1.000
_cell.length_c   1.000
_cell.angle_alpha   90.00
_cell.angle_beta   90.00
_cell.angle_gamma   90.00
#
_symmetry.space_group_name_H-M   'P 1'
#
loop_
_entity.id
_entity.type
_entity.pdbx_description
1 polymer ?
#
loop_
_entity_poly.entity_id
_entity_poly.type
_entity_poly.pdbx_seq_one_letter_code
_entity_poly.pdbx_strand_id
1 'polypeptide(L)' 'NGFNPTQMLIALPKLGLPMLLFYVPYKLVNFEVGLLVLALSGVLGIVFRNFFLSNIESLYQKGKYKTIAAFAEKN' A
#
# COMPACT_ATOMS: atom_id res chain seq x y z
N ASN A 1 6.81 -27.67 -0.09
CA ASN A 1 7.28 -26.76 -1.16
C ASN A 1 6.05 -26.29 -1.95
N GLY A 2 5.25 -25.30 -1.55
CA GLY A 2 5.57 -24.03 -0.88
C GLY A 2 5.12 -22.81 -1.71
N PHE A 3 4.27 -22.97 -2.73
CA PHE A 3 3.70 -21.87 -3.49
C PHE A 3 2.55 -21.23 -2.71
N ASN A 4 2.68 -19.94 -2.38
CA ASN A 4 1.63 -19.16 -1.73
C ASN A 4 1.10 -18.09 -2.71
N PRO A 5 0.00 -18.35 -3.42
CA PRO A 5 -0.60 -17.41 -4.36
C PRO A 5 -0.89 -16.04 -3.74
N THR A 6 -1.28 -16.00 -2.46
CA THR A 6 -1.55 -14.76 -1.73
C THR A 6 -0.29 -13.91 -1.61
N GLN A 7 0.87 -14.52 -1.32
CA GLN A 7 2.14 -13.79 -1.28
C GLN A 7 2.55 -13.26 -2.66
N MET A 8 2.27 -14.02 -3.73
CA MET A 8 2.51 -13.58 -5.11
C MET A 8 1.66 -12.34 -5.44
N LEU A 9 0.36 -12.36 -5.12
CA LEU A 9 -0.53 -11.22 -5.33
C LEU A 9 -0.08 -9.98 -4.55
N ILE A 10 0.39 -10.15 -3.32
CA ILE A 10 0.93 -9.05 -2.50
C ILE A 10 2.27 -8.54 -3.07
N ALA A 11 3.07 -9.38 -3.72
CA ALA A 11 4.36 -9.01 -4.32
C ALA A 11 4.21 -8.16 -5.59
N LEU A 12 3.16 -8.40 -6.40
CA LEU A 12 2.91 -7.67 -7.64
C LEU A 12 2.90 -6.14 -7.47
N PRO A 13 2.11 -5.54 -6.56
CA PRO A 13 2.13 -4.09 -6.38
C PRO A 13 3.44 -3.59 -5.76
N LYS A 14 4.08 -4.38 -4.89
CA LYS A 14 5.36 -4.02 -4.26
C LYS A 14 6.48 -3.84 -5.29
N LEU A 15 6.43 -4.59 -6.39
CA LEU A 15 7.39 -4.47 -7.49
C LEU A 15 6.89 -3.54 -8.60
N GLY A 16 5.64 -3.72 -9.02
CA GLY A 16 5.05 -2.97 -10.13
C GLY A 16 4.92 -1.47 -9.84
N LEU A 17 4.54 -1.08 -8.63
CA LEU A 17 4.37 0.33 -8.27
C LEU A 17 5.67 1.14 -8.40
N PRO A 18 6.80 0.78 -7.74
CA PRO A 18 8.04 1.53 -7.90
C PRO A 18 8.59 1.47 -9.33
N MET A 19 8.39 0.35 -10.04
CA MET A 19 8.78 0.26 -11.45
C MET A 19 8.01 1.24 -12.33
N LEU A 20 6.69 1.36 -12.16
CA LEU A 20 5.87 2.31 -12.92
C LEU A 20 6.19 3.76 -12.56
N LEU A 21 6.37 4.05 -11.27
CA LEU A 21 6.75 5.38 -10.78
C LEU A 21 8.09 5.86 -11.36
N PHE A 22 9.03 4.95 -11.59
CA PHE A 22 10.27 5.26 -12.28
C PHE A 22 10.09 5.33 -13.81
N TYR A 23 9.46 4.32 -14.41
CA TYR A 23 9.46 4.10 -15.85
C TYR A 23 8.70 5.19 -16.62
N VAL A 24 7.56 5.66 -16.11
CA VAL A 24 6.76 6.69 -16.77
C VAL A 24 7.54 8.00 -16.95
N PRO A 25 8.05 8.65 -15.88
CA PRO A 25 8.85 9.88 -16.02
C PRO A 25 10.16 9.64 -16.77
N TYR A 26 10.79 8.47 -16.62
CA TYR A 26 11.98 8.09 -17.39
C TYR A 26 11.72 8.14 -18.89
N LYS A 27 10.61 7.54 -19.34
CA LYS A 27 10.26 7.51 -20.76
C LYS A 27 9.81 8.83 -21.33
N LEU A 28 9.25 9.71 -20.50
CA LEU A 28 8.76 11.02 -20.92
C LEU A 28 9.85 12.10 -20.91
N VAL A 29 10.87 11.98 -20.03
CA VAL A 29 11.88 13.02 -19.82
C VAL A 29 13.30 12.45 -19.94
N ASN A 30 13.83 11.83 -18.86
CA ASN A 30 15.15 11.20 -18.82
C ASN A 30 15.31 10.35 -17.56
N PHE A 31 16.46 9.67 -17.45
CA PHE A 31 16.76 8.74 -16.36
C PHE A 31 16.79 9.42 -14.98
N GLU A 32 17.39 10.61 -14.89
CA GLU A 32 17.55 11.37 -13.65
C GLU A 32 16.20 11.80 -13.08
N VAL A 33 15.27 12.25 -13.93
CA VAL A 33 13.90 12.61 -13.51
C VAL A 33 13.15 11.37 -13.04
N GLY A 34 13.35 10.21 -13.67
CA GLY A 34 12.81 8.94 -13.19
C GLY A 34 13.26 8.61 -11.77
N LEU A 35 14.56 8.76 -11.49
CA LEU A 35 15.11 8.55 -10.15
C LEU A 35 14.58 9.58 -9.14
N LEU A 36 14.50 10.85 -9.52
CA LEU A 36 14.00 11.93 -8.66
C LEU A 36 12.55 11.65 -8.24
N VAL A 37 11.67 11.32 -9.20
CA VAL A 37 10.27 11.00 -8.90
C VAL A 37 10.16 9.78 -7.99
N LEU A 38 10.94 8.73 -8.26
CA LEU A 38 10.96 7.55 -7.40
C LEU A 38 11.39 7.90 -5.96
N ALA A 39 12.47 8.66 -5.80
CA ALA A 39 12.96 9.07 -4.48
C ALA A 39 11.95 9.95 -3.73
N LEU A 40 11.38 10.95 -4.41
CA LEU A 40 10.36 11.83 -3.83
C LEU A 40 9.11 11.05 -3.42
N SER A 41 8.67 10.09 -4.24
CA SER A 41 7.53 9.23 -3.89
C SER A 41 7.79 8.41 -2.63
N GLY A 42 9.02 7.93 -2.44
CA GLY A 42 9.45 7.23 -1.22
C GLY A 42 9.40 8.13 0.01
N VAL A 43 9.90 9.35 -0.10
CA VAL A 43 9.84 10.35 0.98
C VAL A 43 8.38 10.68 1.33
N LEU A 44 7.54 10.93 0.33
CA LEU A 44 6.11 11.16 0.52
C LEU A 44 5.44 9.97 1.23
N GLY A 45 5.76 8.74 0.84
CA GLY A 45 5.24 7.53 1.50
C GLY A 45 5.58 7.47 2.99
N ILE A 46 6.79 7.89 3.38
CA ILE A 46 7.20 7.96 4.79
C ILE A 46 6.43 9.07 5.52
N VAL A 47 6.35 10.26 4.93
CA VAL A 47 5.64 11.42 5.52
C VAL A 47 4.16 11.10 5.75
N PHE A 48 3.49 10.47 4.78
CA PHE A 48 2.08 10.12 4.86
C PHE A 48 1.80 8.78 5.59
N ARG A 49 2.83 8.07 6.07
CA ARG A 49 2.67 6.77 6.72
C ARG A 49 1.64 6.80 7.86
N ASN A 50 1.75 7.79 8.76
CA ASN A 50 0.86 7.88 9.91
C ASN A 50 -0.60 8.15 9.49
N PHE A 51 -0.80 8.99 8.48
CA PHE A 51 -2.12 9.27 7.93
C PHE A 51 -2.76 8.00 7.37
N PHE A 52 -2.04 7.21 6.58
CA PHE A 52 -2.60 5.94 6.06
C PHE A 52 -2.86 4.93 7.18
N LEU A 53 -1.95 4.79 8.14
CA LEU A 53 -2.12 3.86 9.26
C LEU A 53 -3.34 4.20 10.12
N SER A 54 -3.59 5.47 10.43
CA SER A 54 -4.77 5.87 11.22
C SER A 54 -6.08 5.59 10.48
N ASN A 55 -6.09 5.76 9.15
CA ASN A 55 -7.24 5.41 8.32
C ASN A 55 -7.50 3.90 8.30
N ILE A 56 -6.45 3.09 8.13
CA ILE A 56 -6.54 1.63 8.18
C ILE A 56 -7.03 1.17 9.56
N GLU A 57 -6.50 1.77 10.63
CA GLU A 57 -6.91 1.46 12.00
C GLU A 57 -8.38 1.76 12.23
N SER A 58 -8.87 2.93 11.83
CA SER A 58 -10.29 3.28 11.94
C SER A 58 -11.19 2.29 11.19
N LEU A 59 -10.80 1.88 9.99
CA LEU A 59 -11.54 0.89 9.21
C LEU A 59 -11.55 -0.50 9.89
N TYR A 60 -10.40 -0.94 10.39
CA TYR A 60 -10.26 -2.19 11.13
C TYR A 60 -11.12 -2.21 12.38
N GLN A 61 -11.07 -1.14 13.19
CA GLN A 61 -11.88 -0.99 14.39
C GLN A 61 -13.37 -1.06 14.06
N LYS A 62 -13.85 -0.31 13.05
CA LYS A 62 -15.26 -0.37 12.60
C LYS A 62 -15.69 -1.80 12.22
N GLY A 63 -14.85 -2.52 11.49
CA GLY A 63 -15.11 -3.93 11.14
C GLY A 63 -15.20 -4.82 12.38
N LYS A 64 -14.24 -4.69 13.31
CA LYS A 64 -14.19 -5.46 14.55
C LYS A 64 -15.40 -5.21 15.45
N TYR A 65 -15.77 -3.95 15.67
CA TYR A 65 -16.93 -3.59 16.51
C TYR A 65 -18.24 -4.10 15.93
N LYS A 66 -18.40 -4.12 14.59
CA LYS A 66 -19.57 -4.73 13.93
C LYS A 66 -19.68 -6.24 14.21
N THR A 67 -18.55 -6.95 14.21
CA THR A 67 -18.53 -8.38 14.52
C THR A 67 -18.86 -8.64 15.99
N ILE A 68 -18.27 -7.89 16.93
CA ILE A 68 -18.55 -8.04 18.36
C ILE A 68 -20.02 -7.75 18.67
N ALA A 69 -20.58 -6.68 18.11
CA ALA A 69 -22.00 -6.34 18.27
C ALA A 69 -22.92 -7.46 17.75
N ALA A 70 -22.63 -8.04 16.58
CA ALA A 70 -23.40 -9.14 16.02
C ALA A 70 -23.31 -10.45 16.83
N PHE A 71 -22.21 -10.67 17.56
CA PHE A 71 -22.10 -11.79 18.51
C PHE A 71 -22.79 -11.51 19.86
N ALA A 72 -22.80 -10.25 20.30
CA ALA A 72 -23.48 -9.84 21.53
C ALA A 72 -25.01 -9.84 21.39
N GLU A 73 -25.53 -9.50 20.21
CA GLU A 73 -26.99 -9.48 19.92
C GLU A 73 -27.60 -10.88 19.74
N LYS A 74 -26.76 -11.92 19.63
CA LYS A 74 -27.20 -13.31 19.45
C LYS A 74 -27.22 -14.13 20.76
N ASN A 75 -26.97 -13.47 21.91
CA ASN A 75 -27.20 -14.00 23.27
C ASN A 75 -28.23 -13.12 23.99
#